data_AF-A0A379WQB7-F1
#
_entry.id   AF-A0A379WQB7-F1
#
_cell.length_a   1.000
_cell.length_b   1.000
_cell.length_c   1.000
_cell.angle_alpha   90.00
_cell.angle_beta   90.00
_cell.angle_gamma   90.00
#
_symmetry.space_group_name_H-M   'P 1'
#
loop_
_entity.id
_entity.type
_entity.pdbx_description
1 polymer ?
#
loop_
_entity_poly.entity_id
_entity_poly.type
_entity_poly.pdbx_seq_one_letter_code
_entity_poly.pdbx_strand_id
1 'polypeptide(L)'
;MSHGDKVTAIPSDFVTVASTESCPFAIMANEEKRFYGVQFHPEVTHTRQGMRMLERFVRDICQCEALWTPAKIIDDAVARIREQVGDDKVILGLSPAAWILP
;
A
#
# COMPACT_ATOMS: atom_id res chain seq x y z
N MET A 1 -0.74 15.32 -9.95
CA MET A 1 -2.20 15.12 -9.96
C MET A 1 -2.55 14.24 -11.14
N SER A 2 -3.54 13.35 -11.05
CA SER A 2 -4.07 12.68 -12.24
C SER A 2 -4.99 13.68 -12.97
N HIS A 3 -4.86 13.82 -14.29
CA HIS A 3 -5.54 14.86 -15.09
C HIS A 3 -6.55 14.26 -16.08
N GLY A 4 -6.92 12.99 -15.93
CA GLY A 4 -7.96 12.37 -16.75
C GLY A 4 -9.35 12.81 -16.26
N ASP A 5 -10.08 11.89 -15.67
CA ASP A 5 -11.39 12.17 -15.09
C ASP A 5 -11.29 12.80 -13.70
N LYS A 6 -12.25 13.66 -13.37
CA LYS A 6 -12.38 14.26 -12.04
C LYS A 6 -13.80 14.14 -11.53
N VAL A 7 -13.94 13.95 -10.22
CA VAL A 7 -15.25 13.98 -9.55
C VAL A 7 -15.88 15.36 -9.73
N THR A 8 -17.14 15.41 -10.15
CA THR A 8 -17.92 16.65 -10.33
C THR A 8 -18.96 16.87 -9.23
N ALA A 9 -19.32 15.81 -8.50
CA ALA A 9 -20.17 15.85 -7.32
C ALA A 9 -19.80 14.68 -6.40
N ILE A 10 -19.77 14.92 -5.09
CA ILE A 10 -19.56 13.88 -4.08
C ILE A 10 -20.90 13.37 -3.54
N PRO A 11 -21.00 12.12 -3.07
CA PRO A 11 -22.19 11.62 -2.39
C PRO A 11 -22.54 12.45 -1.15
N SER A 12 -23.82 12.49 -0.77
CA SER A 12 -24.30 13.37 0.31
C SER A 12 -23.75 13.03 1.71
N ASP A 13 -23.28 11.80 1.90
CA ASP A 13 -22.64 11.31 3.12
C ASP A 13 -21.10 11.48 3.11
N PHE A 14 -20.55 12.16 2.11
CA PHE A 14 -19.14 12.52 2.04
C PHE A 14 -18.93 14.01 2.29
N VAL A 15 -17.73 14.34 2.77
CA VAL A 15 -17.24 15.71 2.90
C VAL A 15 -16.02 15.92 2.02
N THR A 16 -15.91 17.12 1.44
CA THR A 16 -14.68 17.57 0.77
C THR A 16 -13.64 17.92 1.82
N VAL A 17 -12.51 17.20 1.81
CA VAL A 17 -11.42 17.38 2.79
C VAL A 17 -10.33 18.30 2.23
N ALA A 18 -10.08 18.24 0.92
CA ALA A 18 -9.13 19.11 0.25
C ALA A 18 -9.55 19.41 -1.20
N SER A 19 -9.12 20.57 -1.69
CA SER A 19 -9.42 21.08 -3.02
C SER A 19 -8.22 21.78 -3.64
N THR A 20 -8.18 21.86 -4.96
CA THR A 20 -7.30 22.74 -5.73
C THR A 20 -8.12 23.60 -6.69
N GLU A 21 -7.51 24.60 -7.32
CA GLU A 21 -8.18 25.46 -8.31
C GLU A 21 -8.85 24.68 -9.44
N SER A 22 -8.21 23.59 -9.91
CA SER A 22 -8.71 22.76 -11.01
C SER A 22 -9.49 21.52 -10.57
N CYS A 23 -9.43 21.17 -9.29
CA CYS A 23 -10.03 19.96 -8.70
C CYS A 23 -10.73 20.29 -7.36
N PRO A 24 -12.04 20.62 -7.38
CA PRO A 24 -12.79 20.98 -6.17
C PRO A 24 -12.87 19.85 -5.14
N PHE A 25 -12.82 18.59 -5.60
CA PHE A 25 -12.93 17.40 -4.75
C PHE A 25 -11.62 16.58 -4.80
N ALA A 26 -10.49 17.23 -4.51
CA ALA A 26 -9.17 16.59 -4.57
C ALA A 26 -9.02 15.48 -3.51
N ILE A 27 -9.66 15.64 -2.35
CA ILE A 27 -9.83 14.60 -1.34
C ILE A 27 -11.27 14.64 -0.84
N MET A 28 -11.92 13.48 -0.78
CA MET A 28 -13.23 13.29 -0.15
C MET A 28 -13.17 12.18 0.90
N ALA A 29 -13.96 12.31 1.96
CA ALA A 29 -14.01 11.31 3.03
C ALA A 29 -15.44 11.09 3.54
N ASN A 30 -15.73 9.86 3.93
CA ASN A 30 -16.84 9.48 4.79
C ASN A 30 -16.24 8.77 6.01
N GLU A 31 -16.18 9.47 7.14
CA GLU A 31 -15.54 8.97 8.36
C GLU A 31 -16.37 7.86 9.04
N GLU A 32 -17.70 7.89 8.93
CA GLU A 32 -18.58 6.86 9.49
C GLU A 32 -18.30 5.50 8.84
N LYS A 33 -18.14 5.48 7.52
CA LYS A 33 -17.84 4.28 6.74
C LYS A 33 -16.34 4.01 6.58
N ARG A 34 -15.49 4.95 7.00
CA ARG A 34 -14.03 4.94 6.76
C ARG A 34 -13.69 4.80 5.27
N PHE A 35 -14.41 5.52 4.42
CA PHE A 35 -14.13 5.59 2.98
C PHE A 35 -13.40 6.88 2.65
N TYR A 36 -12.33 6.77 1.86
CA TYR A 36 -11.47 7.90 1.50
C TYR A 36 -11.14 7.82 0.02
N GLY A 37 -11.25 8.95 -0.67
CA GLY A 37 -10.90 9.09 -2.08
C GLY A 37 -9.91 10.23 -2.28
N VAL A 38 -8.88 10.00 -3.12
CA VAL A 38 -7.87 11.01 -3.49
C VAL A 38 -7.73 11.07 -5.01
N GLN A 39 -7.59 12.28 -5.57
CA GLN A 39 -7.42 12.48 -7.03
C GLN A 39 -5.94 12.60 -7.46
N PHE A 40 -5.03 12.09 -6.64
CA PHE A 40 -3.60 12.02 -6.88
C PHE A 40 -3.02 10.68 -6.44
N HIS A 41 -1.76 10.45 -6.79
CA HIS A 41 -1.04 9.22 -6.51
C HIS A 41 -0.19 9.38 -5.23
N PRO A 42 -0.64 8.91 -4.05
CA PRO A 42 0.17 8.94 -2.84
C PRO A 42 1.33 7.92 -2.87
N GLU A 43 1.34 6.99 -3.82
CA GLU A 43 2.37 5.98 -3.98
C GLU A 43 3.64 6.48 -4.68
N VAL A 44 3.56 7.59 -5.43
CA VAL A 44 4.72 8.13 -6.16
C VAL A 44 5.52 9.12 -5.31
N THR A 45 6.83 9.15 -5.51
CA THR A 45 7.77 10.02 -4.77
C THR A 45 7.53 11.51 -4.97
N HIS A 46 6.87 11.90 -6.06
CA HIS A 46 6.46 13.29 -6.33
C HIS A 46 5.45 13.83 -5.30
N THR A 47 4.73 12.94 -4.61
CA THR A 47 3.84 13.32 -3.51
C THR A 47 4.64 13.29 -2.20
N ARG A 48 5.11 14.46 -1.75
CA ARG A 48 6.03 14.59 -0.59
C ARG A 48 5.60 13.85 0.67
N GLN A 49 4.29 13.79 0.96
CA GLN A 49 3.74 13.07 2.12
C GLN A 49 2.93 11.82 1.73
N GLY A 50 3.14 11.30 0.51
CA GLY A 50 2.40 10.17 -0.04
C GLY A 50 2.49 8.92 0.82
N MET A 51 3.71 8.51 1.17
CA MET A 51 3.93 7.37 2.07
C MET A 51 3.30 7.56 3.45
N ARG A 52 3.33 8.78 4.01
CA ARG A 52 2.68 9.07 5.30
C ARG A 52 1.15 8.93 5.21
N MET A 53 0.55 9.30 4.08
CA MET A 53 -0.88 9.12 3.85
C MET A 53 -1.24 7.63 3.75
N LEU A 54 -0.45 6.85 3.02
CA LEU A 54 -0.63 5.39 2.95
C LEU A 54 -0.44 4.73 4.32
N GLU A 55 0.55 5.17 5.10
CA GLU A 55 0.79 4.68 6.45
C GLU A 55 -0.39 5.00 7.37
N ARG A 56 -0.88 6.25 7.37
CA ARG A 56 -2.08 6.65 8.15
C ARG A 56 -3.28 5.78 7.81
N PHE A 57 -3.49 5.45 6.54
CA PHE A 57 -4.58 4.58 6.13
C PHE A 57 -4.39 3.14 6.62
N VAL A 58 -3.26 2.52 6.32
CA VAL A 58 -3.03 1.10 6.64
C VAL A 58 -2.88 0.86 8.15
N ARG A 59 -2.09 1.69 8.84
CA ARG A 59 -1.71 1.47 10.24
C ARG A 59 -2.76 2.00 11.22
N ASP A 60 -3.32 3.18 10.95
CA ASP A 60 -4.18 3.84 11.93
C ASP A 60 -5.67 3.63 11.62
N ILE A 61 -6.08 3.72 10.34
CA ILE A 61 -7.50 3.58 9.93
C ILE A 61 -7.90 2.11 9.82
N CYS A 62 -7.11 1.30 9.10
CA CYS A 62 -7.33 -0.14 8.98
C CYS A 62 -6.83 -0.93 10.19
N GLN A 63 -6.03 -0.31 11.06
CA GLN A 63 -5.46 -0.93 12.27
C GLN A 63 -4.59 -2.16 11.96
N CYS A 64 -3.94 -2.19 10.78
CA CYS A 64 -3.04 -3.28 10.42
C CYS A 64 -1.72 -3.17 11.18
N GLU A 65 -1.31 -4.26 11.80
CA GLU A 65 0.00 -4.37 12.43
C GLU A 65 1.13 -4.47 11.39
N ALA A 66 2.30 -3.91 11.71
CA ALA A 66 3.50 -4.03 10.88
C ALA A 66 4.27 -5.33 11.17
N LEU A 67 3.59 -6.47 11.06
CA LEU A 67 4.21 -7.79 11.26
C LEU A 67 4.97 -8.28 10.02
N TRP A 68 4.71 -7.69 8.86
CA TRP A 68 5.38 -8.02 7.61
C TRP A 68 6.79 -7.40 7.55
N THR A 69 7.69 -7.93 8.38
CA THR A 69 9.10 -7.54 8.43
C THR A 69 9.98 -8.62 7.81
N PRO A 70 11.13 -8.29 7.21
CA PRO A 70 12.02 -9.29 6.62
C PRO A 70 12.37 -10.44 7.57
N ALA A 71 12.62 -10.15 8.86
CA ALA A 71 12.90 -11.17 9.87
C ALA A 71 11.73 -12.15 10.04
N LYS A 72 10.50 -11.63 10.23
CA LYS A 72 9.31 -12.47 10.39
C LYS A 72 8.97 -13.25 9.13
N ILE A 73 9.22 -12.67 7.96
CA ILE A 73 9.03 -13.35 6.67
C ILE A 73 10.00 -14.52 6.53
N ILE A 74 11.27 -14.36 6.94
CA ILE A 74 12.25 -15.44 6.94
C ILE A 74 11.80 -16.56 7.89
N ASP A 75 11.40 -16.21 9.11
CA ASP A 75 10.95 -17.19 10.10
C ASP A 75 9.72 -17.97 9.60
N ASP A 76 8.72 -17.27 9.06
CA ASP A 76 7.51 -17.87 8.46
C ASP A 76 7.86 -18.78 7.27
N ALA A 77 8.70 -18.30 6.35
CA ALA A 77 9.10 -19.06 5.19
C ALA A 77 9.87 -20.34 5.57
N VAL A 78 10.80 -20.27 6.54
CA VAL A 78 11.54 -21.44 7.03
C VAL A 78 10.61 -22.45 7.68
N ALA A 79 9.66 -22.00 8.51
CA ALA A 79 8.69 -22.87 9.15
C ALA A 79 7.85 -23.62 8.10
N ARG A 80 7.29 -22.89 7.13
CA ARG A 80 6.49 -23.45 6.04
C ARG A 80 7.27 -24.42 5.15
N ILE A 81 8.52 -24.09 4.80
CA ILE A 81 9.37 -24.98 3.99
C ILE A 81 9.67 -26.27 4.77
N ARG A 82 9.96 -26.20 6.07
CA ARG A 82 10.20 -27.40 6.90
C ARG A 82 8.96 -28.28 7.00
N GLU A 83 7.79 -27.69 7.20
CA GLU A 83 6.51 -28.42 7.22
C GLU A 83 6.23 -29.08 5.87
N GLN A 84 6.47 -28.35 4.78
CA GLN A 84 6.19 -28.84 3.42
C GLN A 84 7.16 -29.94 2.96
N VAL A 85 8.45 -29.83 3.31
CA VAL A 85 9.51 -30.74 2.83
C VAL A 85 9.73 -31.91 3.79
N GLY A 86 9.57 -31.71 5.10
CA GLY A 86 9.89 -32.73 6.09
C GLY A 86 11.33 -33.22 5.96
N ASP A 87 11.50 -34.53 5.76
CA ASP A 87 12.81 -35.18 5.62
C ASP A 87 13.25 -35.40 4.17
N ASP A 88 12.47 -34.91 3.20
CA ASP A 88 12.75 -35.10 1.77
C ASP A 88 13.98 -34.31 1.30
N LYS A 89 14.51 -34.71 0.14
CA LYS A 89 15.62 -34.01 -0.52
C LYS A 89 15.10 -32.99 -1.53
N VAL A 90 15.69 -31.80 -1.52
CA VAL A 90 15.36 -30.69 -2.43
C VAL A 90 16.51 -30.47 -3.40
N ILE A 91 16.18 -30.25 -4.67
CA ILE A 91 17.13 -29.78 -5.70
C ILE A 91 16.84 -28.33 -6.04
N LEU A 92 17.89 -27.51 -6.19
CA LEU A 92 17.79 -26.12 -6.63
C LEU A 92 18.74 -25.90 -7.80
N GLY A 93 18.20 -25.53 -8.96
CA GLY A 93 19.00 -25.06 -10.08
C GLY A 93 19.42 -23.62 -9.84
N LEU A 94 20.72 -23.36 -9.63
CA LEU A 94 21.24 -22.02 -9.41
C LEU A 94 21.75 -21.42 -10.73
N SER A 95 21.20 -20.27 -11.14
CA SER A 95 21.71 -19.45 -12.23
C SER A 95 22.42 -18.20 -11.68
N PRO A 96 23.41 -17.62 -12.39
CA PRO A 96 24.24 -16.53 -11.86
C PRO A 96 23.53 -15.16 -11.74
N ALA A 97 22.22 -15.08 -12.00
CA ALA A 97 21.50 -13.81 -12.20
C ALA A 97 21.41 -12.89 -10.95
N ALA A 98 21.64 -13.42 -9.74
CA ALA A 98 21.51 -12.64 -8.51
C ALA A 98 22.82 -11.99 -8.02
N TRP A 99 23.97 -12.32 -8.63
CA TRP A 99 25.29 -11.81 -8.20
C TRP A 99 25.80 -10.62 -9.01
N ILE A 100 24.96 -10.03 -9.88
CA ILE A 100 25.29 -8.84 -10.64
C ILE A 100 24.53 -7.65 -10.06
N LEU A 101 25.03 -7.10 -8.97
CA LEU A 101 24.83 -5.70 -8.62
C LEU A 101 26.20 -5.12 -8.20
N PRO A 102 26.52 -3.87 -8.60
CA PRO A 102 27.82 -3.23 -8.38
C PRO A 102 28.14 -2.95 -6.90
#